data_AF-A0A2E0YVS0-F1
#
_entry.id   AF-A0A2E0YVS0-F1
#
_cell.length_a   1.000
_cell.length_b   1.000
_cell.length_c   1.000
_cell.angle_alpha   90.00
_cell.angle_beta   90.00
_cell.angle_gamma   90.00
#
_symmetry.space_group_name_H-M   'P 1'
#
loop_
_entity.id
_entity.type
_entity.pdbx_description
1 polymer ?
#
loop_
_entity_poly.entity_id
_entity_poly.type
_entity_poly.pdbx_seq_one_letter_code
_entity_poly.pdbx_strand_id
1 'polypeptide(L)'
;MKWRVQAAGHIYDAGESSVIYFDRRSGDTHLISSFAAYLIEQLAEGPLDTGALVARAADVIDPAESTGLEEWVNEVMAELVALDVVQQA
;
A
#
# COMPACT_ATOMS: atom_id res chain seq x y z
N MET A 1 4.70 -12.15 -10.39
CA MET A 1 3.82 -11.04 -10.79
C MET A 1 4.22 -9.83 -9.98
N LYS A 2 4.20 -8.64 -10.57
CA LYS A 2 4.59 -7.39 -9.90
C LYS A 2 3.37 -6.52 -9.66
N TRP A 3 3.38 -5.80 -8.56
CA TRP A 3 2.39 -4.79 -8.22
C TRP A 3 2.77 -3.44 -8.81
N ARG A 4 1.77 -2.63 -9.16
CA ARG A 4 1.95 -1.22 -9.54
C ARG A 4 0.73 -0.40 -9.14
N VAL A 5 0.93 0.88 -8.83
CA VAL A 5 -0.16 1.84 -8.66
C VAL A 5 -0.81 2.11 -10.03
N GLN A 6 -2.14 2.16 -10.10
CA GLN A 6 -2.86 2.43 -11.35
C GLN A 6 -2.68 3.87 -11.84
N ALA A 7 -2.69 4.83 -10.91
CA ALA A 7 -2.41 6.24 -11.17
C ALA A 7 -1.87 6.92 -9.91
N ALA A 8 -1.01 7.93 -10.07
CA ALA A 8 -0.50 8.70 -8.95
C ALA A 8 -1.65 9.39 -8.17
N GLY A 9 -1.66 9.24 -6.85
CA GLY A 9 -2.61 9.89 -5.96
C GLY A 9 -1.96 10.90 -5.02
N HIS A 10 -2.77 11.46 -4.12
CA HIS A 10 -2.30 12.30 -3.01
C HIS A 10 -2.70 11.68 -1.68
N ILE A 11 -1.77 11.64 -0.73
CA ILE A 11 -2.00 11.17 0.63
C ILE A 11 -2.14 12.39 1.55
N TYR A 12 -3.19 12.42 2.34
CA TYR A 12 -3.43 13.43 3.37
C TYR A 12 -3.54 12.76 4.73
N ASP A 13 -2.80 13.27 5.71
CA ASP A 13 -2.87 12.79 7.09
C ASP A 13 -4.28 12.99 7.66
N ALA A 14 -4.86 11.93 8.20
CA ALA A 14 -6.18 11.92 8.84
C ALA A 14 -6.14 11.47 10.31
N GLY A 15 -4.95 11.23 10.89
CA GLY A 15 -4.75 10.76 12.26
C GLY A 15 -3.77 9.59 12.38
N GLU A 16 -3.58 9.07 13.61
CA GLU A 16 -2.46 8.18 13.95
C GLU A 16 -2.38 6.86 13.13
N SER A 17 -3.50 6.29 12.68
CA SER A 17 -3.53 4.97 12.02
C SER A 17 -4.16 4.93 10.63
N SER A 18 -4.65 6.06 10.13
CA SER A 18 -5.34 6.14 8.84
C SER A 18 -5.03 7.43 8.10
N VAL A 19 -5.05 7.36 6.78
CA VAL A 19 -4.86 8.50 5.88
C VAL A 19 -5.95 8.54 4.83
N ILE A 20 -6.19 9.73 4.28
CA ILE A 20 -7.04 9.91 3.11
C ILE A 20 -6.17 9.79 1.86
N TYR A 21 -6.49 8.84 0.99
CA TYR A 21 -5.89 8.70 -0.33
C TYR A 21 -6.86 9.23 -1.40
N PHE A 22 -6.43 10.25 -2.14
CA PHE A 22 -7.16 10.78 -3.30
C PHE A 22 -6.63 10.14 -4.59
N ASP A 23 -7.45 9.30 -5.24
CA ASP A 23 -7.14 8.73 -6.55
C ASP A 23 -7.44 9.76 -7.65
N ARG A 24 -6.39 10.26 -8.31
CA ARG A 24 -6.53 11.25 -9.39
C ARG A 24 -7.19 10.71 -10.65
N ARG A 25 -7.26 9.39 -10.83
CA ARG A 25 -7.86 8.76 -12.01
C ARG A 25 -9.38 8.73 -11.90
N SER A 26 -9.92 8.28 -10.77
CA SER A 26 -11.37 8.26 -10.52
C SER A 26 -11.90 9.58 -9.98
N GLY A 27 -11.08 10.34 -9.26
CA GLY A 27 -11.52 11.49 -8.47
C GLY A 27 -12.07 11.10 -7.08
N ASP A 28 -11.96 9.83 -6.69
CA ASP A 28 -12.45 9.32 -5.41
C ASP A 28 -11.44 9.55 -4.27
N THR A 29 -11.98 9.61 -3.06
CA THR A 29 -11.18 9.62 -1.82
C THR A 29 -11.46 8.35 -1.03
N HIS A 30 -10.40 7.65 -0.64
CA HIS A 30 -10.45 6.44 0.17
C HIS A 30 -9.83 6.71 1.54
N LEU A 31 -10.45 6.21 2.59
CA LEU A 31 -9.80 6.14 3.90
C LEU A 31 -9.05 4.81 3.95
N ILE A 32 -7.72 4.86 4.04
CA ILE A 32 -6.86 3.67 4.07
C ILE A 32 -5.96 3.70 5.31
N SER A 33 -5.39 2.55 5.68
CA SER A 33 -4.44 2.48 6.78
C SER A 33 -3.12 3.19 6.44
N SER A 34 -2.39 3.66 7.45
CA SER A 34 -1.03 4.21 7.25
C SER A 34 -0.09 3.18 6.60
N PHE A 35 -0.30 1.89 6.86
CA PHE A 35 0.48 0.82 6.23
C PHE A 35 0.15 0.66 4.74
N ALA A 36 -1.13 0.73 4.35
CA ALA A 36 -1.52 0.73 2.94
C ALA A 36 -0.91 1.92 2.20
N ALA A 37 -0.91 3.10 2.82
CA ALA A 37 -0.28 4.29 2.28
C ALA A 37 1.23 4.11 2.06
N TYR A 38 1.93 3.55 3.05
CA TYR A 38 3.33 3.19 2.92
C TYR A 38 3.59 2.28 1.71
N LEU A 39 2.79 1.21 1.53
CA LEU A 39 2.94 0.31 0.38
C LEU A 39 2.70 1.01 -0.97
N ILE A 40 1.74 1.94 -1.04
CA ILE A 40 1.52 2.77 -2.24
C ILE A 40 2.75 3.63 -2.55
N GLU A 41 3.35 4.26 -1.54
CA GLU A 41 4.57 5.07 -1.69
C GLU A 41 5.74 4.24 -2.20
N GLN A 42 5.92 3.01 -1.69
CA GLN A 42 6.95 2.10 -2.19
C GLN A 42 6.76 1.78 -3.68
N LEU A 43 5.52 1.62 -4.12
CA LEU A 43 5.18 1.36 -5.52
C LEU A 43 5.26 2.59 -6.43
N ALA A 44 5.29 3.81 -5.86
CA ALA A 44 5.51 5.04 -6.62
C ALA A 44 6.94 5.13 -7.19
N GLU A 45 7.90 4.43 -6.59
CA GLU A 45 9.27 4.30 -7.11
C GLU A 45 9.38 3.32 -8.30
N GLY A 46 8.39 2.43 -8.45
CA GLY A 46 8.32 1.48 -9.55
C GLY A 46 7.64 0.16 -9.16
N PRO A 47 7.40 -0.75 -10.13
CA PRO A 47 6.72 -2.01 -9.85
C PRO A 47 7.56 -2.99 -9.02
N LEU A 48 6.95 -3.53 -7.96
CA LEU A 48 7.59 -4.45 -7.00
C LEU A 48 6.81 -5.76 -6.90
N ASP A 49 7.49 -6.88 -6.67
CA ASP A 49 6.80 -8.12 -6.28
C ASP A 49 6.51 -8.14 -4.77
N THR A 50 5.70 -9.10 -4.32
CA THR A 50 5.33 -9.25 -2.91
C THR A 50 6.56 -9.40 -2.02
N GLY A 51 7.59 -10.13 -2.45
CA GLY A 51 8.82 -10.32 -1.66
C GLY A 51 9.57 -9.02 -1.42
N ALA A 52 9.65 -8.16 -2.45
CA ALA A 52 10.26 -6.84 -2.32
C ALA A 52 9.44 -5.89 -1.43
N LEU A 53 8.11 -5.95 -1.49
CA LEU A 53 7.24 -5.19 -0.59
C LEU A 53 7.40 -5.64 0.86
N VAL A 54 7.45 -6.96 1.10
CA VAL A 54 7.67 -7.53 2.44
C VAL A 54 9.04 -7.12 2.98
N ALA A 55 10.09 -7.17 2.16
CA ALA A 55 11.42 -6.73 2.57
C ALA A 55 11.43 -5.24 2.98
N ARG A 56 10.81 -4.37 2.18
CA ARG A 56 10.67 -2.95 2.51
C ARG A 56 9.82 -2.72 3.76
N ALA A 57 8.76 -3.49 3.96
CA ALA A 57 7.92 -3.38 5.15
C ALA A 57 8.64 -3.86 6.42
N ALA A 58 9.48 -4.89 6.31
CA ALA A 58 10.26 -5.41 7.44
C ALA A 58 11.27 -4.39 7.99
N ASP A 59 11.74 -3.45 7.17
CA ASP A 59 12.68 -2.40 7.60
C ASP A 59 12.03 -1.34 8.51
N VAL A 60 10.69 -1.23 8.50
CA VAL A 60 9.94 -0.18 9.22
C VAL A 60 9.01 -0.72 10.31
N ILE A 61 8.81 -2.03 10.38
CA ILE A 61 7.98 -2.70 11.39
C ILE A 61 8.88 -3.25 12.49
N ASP A 62 8.39 -3.24 13.74
CA ASP A 62 9.10 -3.89 14.84
C ASP A 62 9.29 -5.39 14.53
N PRO A 63 10.52 -5.94 14.64
CA PRO A 63 10.75 -7.38 14.48
C PRO A 63 9.86 -8.27 15.34
N ALA A 64 9.35 -7.79 16.48
CA ALA A 64 8.37 -8.50 17.30
C ALA A 64 7.00 -8.65 16.61
N GLU A 65 6.67 -7.72 15.71
CA GLU A 65 5.41 -7.65 14.95
C GLU A 65 5.55 -8.22 13.53
N SER A 66 6.74 -8.63 13.10
CA SER A 66 6.99 -9.14 11.74
C SER A 66 6.42 -10.54 11.47
N THR A 67 5.84 -11.20 12.49
CA THR A 67 5.22 -12.52 12.33
C THR A 67 3.93 -12.37 11.52
N GLY A 68 3.86 -13.03 10.37
CA GLY A 68 2.70 -12.92 9.46
C GLY A 68 2.75 -11.69 8.54
N LEU A 69 3.88 -10.98 8.46
CA LEU A 69 4.01 -9.78 7.62
C LEU A 69 3.65 -10.01 6.16
N GLU A 70 4.05 -11.16 5.58
CA GLU A 70 3.69 -11.50 4.21
C GLU A 70 2.18 -11.67 4.01
N GLU A 71 1.49 -12.28 4.98
CA GLU A 71 0.03 -12.41 4.95
C GLU A 71 -0.62 -11.02 5.02
N TRP A 72 -0.17 -10.18 5.94
CA TRP A 72 -0.68 -8.82 6.09
C TRP A 72 -0.44 -7.95 4.84
N VAL A 73 0.75 -8.02 4.22
CA VAL A 73 1.02 -7.34 2.94
C VAL A 73 0.05 -7.83 1.87
N ASN A 74 -0.19 -9.13 1.76
CA ASN A 74 -1.12 -9.65 0.75
C ASN A 74 -2.56 -9.20 1.00
N GLU A 75 -3.03 -9.17 2.26
CA GLU A 75 -4.35 -8.68 2.62
C GLU A 75 -4.52 -7.20 2.24
N VAL A 76 -3.58 -6.34 2.60
CA VAL A 76 -3.63 -4.91 2.27
C VAL A 76 -3.56 -4.69 0.76
N MET A 77 -2.72 -5.45 0.05
CA MET A 77 -2.68 -5.36 -1.42
C MET A 77 -4.01 -5.80 -2.06
N ALA A 78 -4.69 -6.80 -1.50
CA ALA A 78 -6.01 -7.22 -1.98
C ALA A 78 -7.07 -6.13 -1.73
N GLU A 79 -7.04 -5.45 -0.60
CA GLU A 79 -7.90 -4.29 -0.32
C GLU A 79 -7.64 -3.16 -1.33
N LEU A 80 -6.38 -2.83 -1.60
CA LEU A 80 -6.01 -1.80 -2.56
C LEU A 80 -6.39 -2.16 -4.01
N VAL A 81 -6.42 -3.45 -4.36
CA VAL A 81 -6.97 -3.91 -5.64
C VAL A 81 -8.49 -3.70 -5.67
N ALA A 82 -9.20 -4.03 -4.60
CA ALA A 82 -10.65 -3.84 -4.53
C ALA A 82 -11.07 -2.35 -4.62
N LEU A 83 -10.16 -1.43 -4.25
CA LEU A 83 -10.34 0.01 -4.40
C LEU A 83 -9.85 0.56 -5.76
N ASP A 84 -9.42 -0.30 -6.69
CA ASP A 84 -8.80 0.09 -7.97
C ASP A 84 -7.55 1.00 -7.84
N VAL A 85 -6.86 0.96 -6.69
CA VAL A 85 -5.66 1.78 -6.44
C VAL A 85 -4.41 1.10 -7.00
N VAL A 86 -4.30 -0.21 -6.84
CA VAL A 86 -3.17 -1.02 -7.35
C VAL A 86 -3.65 -2.15 -8.26
N GLN A 87 -2.72 -2.76 -8.99
CA GLN A 87 -2.99 -3.93 -9.83
C GLN A 87 -1.75 -4.84 -9.91
N GLN A 88 -1.95 -6.13 -10.21
CA GLN A 88 -0.87 -7.04 -10.60
C GLN A 88 -0.61 -6.95 -12.11
N ALA A 89 0.67 -6.94 -12.48
CA ALA A 89 1.21 -6.92 -13.84
C ALA A 89 2.27 -8.02 -14.05
#